data_AF-A0A953DY71-F1
#
_entry.id   AF-A0A953DY71-F1
#
_cell.length_a   1.000
_cell.length_b   1.000
_cell.length_c   1.000
_cell.angle_alpha   90.00
_cell.angle_beta   90.00
_cell.angle_gamma   90.00
#
_symmetry.space_group_name_H-M   'P 1'
#
loop_
_entity.id
_entity.type
_entity.pdbx_description
1 polymer ?
#
loop_
_entity_poly.entity_id
_entity_poly.type
_entity_poly.pdbx_seq_one_letter_code
_entity_poly.pdbx_strand_id
1 'polypeptide(L)' 'FEVTDFDEAYAKLKERGVSFDIEKLETPVCWMAQFRDPDGNKLVIHKRKK' A
#
# COMPACT_ATOMS: atom_id res chain seq x y z
N PHE A 1 -2.47 7.27 -1.68
CA PHE A 1 -1.47 8.30 -1.36
C PHE A 1 -0.07 7.78 -1.70
N GLU A 2 0.80 8.70 -2.12
CA GLU A 2 2.19 8.39 -2.52
C GLU A 2 3.06 8.19 -1.28
N VAL A 3 3.96 7.22 -1.31
CA VAL A 3 4.94 6.96 -0.25
C VAL A 3 6.37 7.04 -0.79
N THR A 4 7.30 7.51 0.04
CA THR A 4 8.73 7.58 -0.30
C THR A 4 9.38 6.21 -0.37
N ASP A 5 8.98 5.29 0.50
CA ASP A 5 9.38 3.90 0.47
C ASP A 5 8.16 2.97 0.54
N PHE A 6 8.02 2.14 -0.50
CA PHE A 6 6.86 1.26 -0.62
C PHE A 6 6.98 0.07 0.32
N ASP A 7 8.14 -0.56 0.38
CA ASP A 7 8.36 -1.77 1.16
C ASP A 7 8.32 -1.46 2.65
N GLU A 8 8.90 -0.33 3.07
CA GLU A 8 8.81 0.12 4.46
C GLU A 8 7.36 0.42 4.87
N ALA A 9 6.62 1.17 4.05
CA ALA A 9 5.22 1.50 4.34
C ALA A 9 4.33 0.25 4.38
N TYR A 10 4.55 -0.67 3.44
CA TYR A 10 3.81 -1.93 3.35
C TYR A 10 4.06 -2.83 4.57
N ALA A 11 5.33 -2.99 4.97
CA ALA A 11 5.71 -3.77 6.15
C ALA A 11 5.10 -3.19 7.43
N LYS A 12 5.17 -1.87 7.62
CA LYS A 12 4.57 -1.18 8.79
C LYS A 12 3.06 -1.38 8.87
N LEU A 13 2.37 -1.36 7.73
CA LEU A 13 0.93 -1.59 7.70
C LEU A 13 0.60 -3.05 8.05
N LYS A 14 1.34 -4.02 7.51
CA LYS A 14 1.18 -5.44 7.87
C LYS A 14 1.46 -5.71 9.35
N GLU A 15 2.51 -5.13 9.91
CA GLU A 15 2.83 -5.24 11.34
C GLU A 15 1.71 -4.70 12.24
N ARG A 16 1.03 -3.65 11.79
CA ARG A 16 -0.15 -3.07 12.47
C ARG A 16 -1.44 -3.89 12.28
N GLY A 17 -1.38 -5.04 11.61
CA GLY A 17 -2.53 -5.91 11.37
C GLY A 17 -3.46 -5.42 10.25
N VAL A 18 -2.99 -4.53 9.38
CA VAL A 18 -3.78 -4.07 8.23
C VAL A 18 -3.87 -5.19 7.19
N SER A 19 -5.10 -5.57 6.86
CA SER A 19 -5.39 -6.51 5.78
C SER A 19 -5.48 -5.78 4.44
N PHE A 20 -4.82 -6.33 3.42
CA PHE A 20 -4.81 -5.77 2.08
C PHE A 20 -5.83 -6.48 1.19
N ASP A 21 -6.70 -5.70 0.55
CA ASP A 21 -7.61 -6.18 -0.50
C ASP A 21 -6.83 -6.46 -1.80
N ILE A 22 -5.81 -5.64 -2.06
CA ILE A 22 -4.85 -5.83 -3.13
C ILE A 22 -3.47 -5.78 -2.49
N GLU A 23 -2.81 -6.94 -2.44
CA GLU A 23 -1.42 -7.05 -1.99
C GLU A 23 -0.48 -6.23 -2.89
N LYS A 24 0.81 -6.17 -2.54
CA LYS A 24 1.84 -5.50 -3.35
C LYS A 24 1.73 -5.90 -4.82
N LEU A 25 1.28 -4.94 -5.63
CA LEU A 25 1.14 -5.05 -7.06
C LEU A 25 2.18 -4.16 -7.73
N GLU A 26 2.97 -4.78 -8.60
CA GLU A 26 3.92 -4.09 -9.44
C GLU A 26 3.30 -3.79 -10.81
N THR A 27 3.37 -2.52 -11.22
CA THR A 27 2.98 -2.07 -12.56
C THR A 27 4.21 -1.52 -13.28
N PRO A 28 4.15 -1.25 -14.60
CA PRO A 28 5.27 -0.67 -15.34
C PRO A 28 5.75 0.68 -14.80
N VAL A 29 4.87 1.43 -14.12
CA VAL A 29 5.13 2.82 -13.68
C VAL A 29 5.14 3.01 -12.16
N CYS A 30 4.57 2.08 -11.39
CA CYS A 30 4.49 2.21 -9.94
C CYS A 30 4.33 0.86 -9.22
N TRP A 31 4.63 0.86 -7.93
CA TRP A 31 4.16 -0.16 -6.99
C TRP A 31 2.93 0.37 -6.27
N MET A 32 1.93 -0.48 -6.04
CA MET A 32 0.71 -0.11 -5.31
C MET A 32 0.20 -1.26 -4.45
N ALA A 33 -0.51 -0.93 -3.37
CA ALA A 33 -1.30 -1.88 -2.59
C ALA A 33 -2.55 -1.17 -2.06
N GLN A 34 -3.64 -1.92 -1.90
CA GLN A 34 -4.93 -1.42 -1.44
C GLN A 34 -5.34 -2.11 -0.15
N PHE A 35 -5.86 -1.34 0.79
CA PHE A 35 -6.36 -1.80 2.08
C PHE A 35 -7.54 -0.94 2.53
N ARG A 36 -8.13 -1.31 3.66
CA ARG A 36 -9.16 -0.51 4.33
C ARG A 36 -8.70 -0.06 5.70
N ASP A 37 -9.12 1.15 6.06
CA ASP A 37 -9.04 1.60 7.44
C ASP A 37 -10.15 0.94 8.29
N PRO A 38 -10.14 1.12 9.62
CA PRO A 38 -11.17 0.58 10.50
C PRO A 38 -12.59 1.07 10.19
N ASP A 39 -12.72 2.24 9.57
CA ASP A 39 -13.99 2.83 9.14
C ASP A 39 -14.49 2.24 7.80
N GLY A 40 -13.69 1.38 7.15
CA GLY A 40 -14.04 0.72 5.89
C GLY A 40 -13.73 1.54 4.63
N ASN A 41 -13.08 2.70 4.77
CA ASN A 41 -12.62 3.52 3.67
C ASN A 41 -11.50 2.81 2.91
N LYS A 42 -11.59 2.85 1.58
CA LYS A 42 -10.57 2.27 0.70
C LYS A 42 -9.39 3.21 0.59
N LEU A 43 -8.23 2.75 1.07
CA LEU A 43 -6.97 3.45 0.97
C LEU A 43 -6.03 2.67 0.05
N VAL A 44 -5.26 3.41 -0.73
CA VAL A 44 -4.24 2.84 -1.62
C VAL A 44 -2.93 3.51 -1.29
N ILE A 45 -1.89 2.73 -1.02
CA ILE A 45 -0.51 3.24 -1.05
C ILE A 45 0.07 3.00 -2.44
N HIS A 46 0.83 3.95 -2.95
CA HIS A 46 1.61 3.73 -4.16
C HIS A 46 2.97 4.44 -4.09
N LYS A 47 3.92 3.93 -4.87
CA LYS A 47 5.23 4.56 -5.10
C LYS A 47 5.53 4.46 -6.58
N ARG A 48 5.67 5.60 -7.27
CA ARG A 48 6.12 5.62 -8.67
C ARG A 48 7.56 5.10 -8.78
N LYS A 49 7.80 4.30 -9.81
CA LYS A 49 9.14 3.91 -10.26
C LYS A 49 9.74 5.15 -10.93
N LYS A 50 10.80 5.69 -10.34
CA LYS A 50 11.62 6.69 -11.03
C LYS A 50 12.62 5.99 -11.93
#